data_AF-A0A7W4WDZ5-F1
#
_entry.id   AF-A0A7W4WDZ5-F1
#
_cell.length_a   1.000
_cell.length_b   1.000
_cell.length_c   1.000
_cell.angle_alpha   90.00
_cell.angle_beta   90.00
_cell.angle_gamma   90.00
#
_symmetry.space_group_name_H-M   'P 1'
#
loop_
_entity.id
_entity.type
_entity.pdbx_description
1 polymer ?
#
loop_
_entity_poly.entity_id
_entity_poly.type
_entity_poly.pdbx_seq_one_letter_code
_entity_poly.pdbx_strand_id
1 'polypeptide(L)'
;MFIVENRGQLARHRHAIAVFSLMCLTTCPLLLPSASAATLTQVSNFGNNPGNLEMYLYVPDNLTGPAPVLVALHYCTDTEPVLFSNTQFASLADQYGYIVIYPSVTRSSQCFDVYSSQALTRGGGSDPVSVKSMIDYVVQNHKRPAGCTTPSPATGALSAYAIAARRER
;
A
#
# COMPACT_ATOMS: atom_id res chain seq x y z
N MET A 1 -7.40 65.64 63.83
CA MET A 1 -6.13 65.20 64.44
C MET A 1 -6.41 63.87 65.13
N PHE A 2 -5.70 62.83 64.68
CA PHE A 2 -5.55 61.46 65.19
C PHE A 2 -6.76 60.51 65.32
N ILE A 3 -6.57 59.38 64.63
CA ILE A 3 -7.24 58.09 64.70
C ILE A 3 -7.02 57.46 66.09
N VAL A 4 -8.06 56.85 66.67
CA VAL A 4 -7.92 55.71 67.61
C VAL A 4 -9.05 54.69 67.37
N GLU A 5 -8.64 53.59 66.73
CA GLU A 5 -8.91 52.17 67.01
C GLU A 5 -10.05 51.74 67.98
N ASN A 6 -10.81 50.74 67.52
CA ASN A 6 -10.93 49.39 68.11
C ASN A 6 -12.27 48.90 68.72
N ARG A 7 -12.58 47.67 68.28
CA ARG A 7 -13.30 46.53 68.91
C ARG A 7 -14.82 46.38 68.72
N GLY A 8 -15.14 45.31 67.98
CA GLY A 8 -16.39 44.54 68.08
C GLY A 8 -16.29 43.37 67.10
N GLN A 9 -15.60 42.28 67.45
CA GLN A 9 -16.16 41.06 68.05
C GLN A 9 -17.27 40.39 67.20
N LEU A 10 -16.95 39.14 66.85
CA LEU A 10 -17.83 37.97 66.80
C LEU A 10 -18.75 37.73 65.59
N ALA A 11 -18.38 36.62 64.93
CA ALA A 11 -19.26 35.53 64.54
C ALA A 11 -20.22 35.74 63.37
N ARG A 12 -19.97 34.98 62.29
CA ARG A 12 -20.87 33.87 61.91
C ARG A 12 -20.26 33.06 60.77
N HIS A 13 -20.07 31.77 61.03
CA HIS A 13 -19.88 30.77 59.99
C HIS A 13 -21.04 30.83 58.99
N ARG A 14 -20.70 31.01 57.70
CA ARG A 14 -21.59 30.66 56.60
C ARG A 14 -20.78 29.83 55.62
N HIS A 15 -21.22 28.58 55.51
CA HIS A 15 -20.75 27.51 54.63
C HIS A 15 -20.18 28.02 53.30
N ALA A 16 -18.87 27.87 53.11
CA ALA A 16 -18.27 27.91 51.79
C ALA A 16 -18.44 26.53 51.17
N ILE A 17 -19.47 26.36 50.35
CA ILE A 17 -19.58 25.24 49.41
C ILE A 17 -18.49 25.47 48.38
N ALA A 18 -17.38 24.72 48.49
CA ALA A 18 -16.37 24.67 47.46
C ALA A 18 -16.99 23.97 46.23
N VAL A 19 -17.36 24.76 45.23
CA VAL A 19 -17.78 24.26 43.92
C VAL A 19 -16.55 23.64 43.27
N PHE A 20 -16.48 22.31 43.24
CA PHE A 20 -15.54 21.57 42.41
C PHE A 20 -15.92 21.85 40.95
N SER A 21 -15.18 22.74 40.29
CA SER A 21 -15.29 22.96 38.85
C SER A 21 -14.92 21.65 38.14
N LEU A 22 -15.94 20.94 37.69
CA LEU A 22 -15.84 19.76 36.86
C LEU A 22 -15.28 20.17 35.50
N MET A 23 -13.96 20.03 35.34
CA MET A 23 -13.27 20.19 34.07
C MET A 23 -13.72 19.05 33.15
N CYS A 24 -14.74 19.32 32.34
CA CYS A 24 -15.26 18.39 31.34
C CYS A 24 -14.22 18.29 30.21
N LEU A 25 -13.26 17.37 30.36
CA LEU A 25 -12.45 16.89 29.23
C LEU A 25 -13.41 16.18 28.28
N THR A 26 -13.97 16.93 27.34
CA THR A 26 -14.67 16.38 26.19
C THR A 26 -13.64 15.71 25.29
N THR A 27 -13.35 14.44 25.57
CA THR A 27 -12.63 13.56 24.66
C THR A 27 -13.51 13.39 23.42
N CYS A 28 -13.25 14.20 22.39
CA CYS A 28 -13.78 13.95 21.06
C CYS A 28 -13.13 12.65 20.55
N PRO A 29 -13.88 11.54 20.39
CA PRO A 29 -13.30 10.36 19.78
C PRO A 29 -13.05 10.73 18.31
N LEU A 30 -11.78 10.89 17.95
CA LEU A 30 -11.38 10.92 16.55
C LEU A 30 -11.79 9.57 15.96
N LEU A 31 -12.86 9.56 15.16
CA LEU A 31 -13.12 8.45 14.25
C LEU A 31 -12.01 8.47 13.20
N LEU A 32 -10.88 7.85 13.52
CA LEU A 32 -9.87 7.53 12.52
C LEU A 32 -10.54 6.53 11.56
N PRO A 33 -10.56 6.79 10.25
CA PRO A 33 -10.99 5.79 9.31
C PRO A 33 -10.16 4.53 9.55
N SER A 34 -10.84 3.39 9.67
CA SER A 34 -10.17 2.10 9.70
C SER A 34 -9.33 2.02 8.42
N ALA A 35 -8.01 1.94 8.57
CA ALA A 35 -7.15 1.67 7.44
C ALA A 35 -7.50 0.27 6.93
N SER A 36 -8.30 0.22 5.86
CA SER A 36 -8.41 -0.97 5.04
C SER A 36 -7.06 -1.11 4.35
N ALA A 37 -6.36 -2.19 4.63
CA ALA A 37 -5.22 -2.57 3.82
C ALA A 37 -5.78 -3.28 2.59
N ALA A 38 -5.38 -2.83 1.41
CA ALA A 38 -5.69 -3.56 0.18
C ALA A 38 -5.27 -5.03 0.34
N THR A 39 -6.11 -5.94 -0.15
CA THR A 39 -5.80 -7.37 -0.10
C THR A 39 -5.06 -7.80 -1.35
N LEU A 40 -4.14 -8.73 -1.18
CA LEU A 40 -3.51 -9.42 -2.28
C LEU A 40 -4.55 -10.30 -2.98
N THR A 41 -4.69 -10.14 -4.30
CA THR A 41 -5.72 -10.84 -5.10
C THR A 41 -5.09 -11.68 -6.20
N GLN A 42 -5.60 -12.88 -6.43
CA GLN A 42 -5.18 -13.70 -7.57
C GLN A 42 -5.95 -13.30 -8.83
N VAL A 43 -5.24 -13.12 -9.94
CA VAL A 43 -5.79 -12.81 -11.27
C VAL A 43 -5.52 -13.99 -12.20
N SER A 44 -6.57 -14.63 -12.71
CA SER A 44 -6.45 -15.83 -13.55
C SER A 44 -6.44 -15.56 -15.07
N ASN A 45 -7.02 -14.44 -15.51
CA ASN A 45 -7.23 -14.14 -16.94
C ASN A 45 -6.49 -12.88 -17.40
N PHE A 46 -5.16 -12.86 -17.25
CA PHE A 46 -4.32 -11.71 -17.61
C PHE A 46 -3.75 -11.76 -19.06
N GLY A 47 -4.16 -12.75 -19.86
CA GLY A 47 -3.77 -12.87 -21.27
C GLY A 47 -2.81 -14.02 -21.55
N ASN A 48 -1.92 -13.84 -22.53
CA ASN A 48 -1.03 -14.91 -23.00
C ASN A 48 -0.06 -15.38 -21.90
N ASN A 49 -0.09 -16.66 -21.55
CA ASN A 49 0.67 -17.21 -20.41
C ASN A 49 1.43 -18.50 -20.77
N PRO A 50 2.44 -18.44 -21.66
CA PRO A 50 3.19 -19.62 -22.05
C PRO A 50 4.04 -20.22 -20.92
N GLY A 51 4.43 -19.42 -19.92
CA GLY A 51 5.14 -19.89 -18.72
C GLY A 51 4.25 -20.59 -17.69
N ASN A 52 2.92 -20.62 -17.90
CA ASN A 52 1.92 -21.14 -16.97
C ASN A 52 2.10 -20.59 -15.53
N LEU A 53 2.31 -19.27 -15.45
CA LEU A 53 2.50 -18.55 -14.19
C LEU A 53 1.15 -18.17 -13.57
N GLU A 54 1.11 -18.03 -12.26
CA GLU A 54 0.00 -17.36 -11.58
C GLU A 54 0.34 -15.89 -11.36
N MET A 55 -0.69 -15.03 -11.37
CA MET A 55 -0.54 -13.62 -11.09
C MET A 55 -1.26 -13.28 -9.79
N TYR A 56 -0.52 -12.68 -8.86
CA TYR A 56 -1.09 -12.04 -7.68
C TYR A 56 -0.87 -10.53 -7.78
N LEU A 57 -1.86 -9.76 -7.33
CA LEU A 57 -1.92 -8.32 -7.54
C LEU A 57 -2.28 -7.62 -6.24
N TYR A 58 -1.48 -6.62 -5.91
CA TYR A 58 -1.75 -5.68 -4.85
C TYR A 58 -1.99 -4.29 -5.44
N VAL A 59 -3.18 -3.72 -5.17
CA VAL A 59 -3.59 -2.40 -5.64
C VAL A 59 -3.94 -1.55 -4.41
N PRO A 60 -3.22 -0.47 -4.11
CA PRO A 60 -3.56 0.40 -2.98
C PRO A 60 -5.01 0.90 -3.03
N ASP A 61 -5.70 0.93 -1.89
CA ASP A 61 -7.11 1.39 -1.82
C ASP A 61 -7.25 2.87 -2.22
N ASN A 62 -6.22 3.68 -1.98
CA ASN A 62 -6.21 5.13 -2.23
C ASN A 62 -5.53 5.52 -3.55
N LEU A 63 -5.54 4.65 -4.55
CA LEU A 63 -4.90 4.94 -5.84
C LEU A 63 -5.66 6.04 -6.61
N THR A 64 -5.05 7.21 -6.78
CA THR A 64 -5.72 8.42 -7.30
C THR A 64 -5.41 8.76 -8.77
N GLY A 65 -4.77 7.87 -9.52
CA GLY A 65 -4.43 8.14 -10.92
C GLY A 65 -3.58 7.05 -11.57
N PRO A 66 -2.93 7.37 -12.71
CA PRO A 66 -1.97 6.47 -13.34
C PRO A 66 -0.86 6.10 -12.33
N ALA A 67 -0.67 4.81 -12.10
CA ALA A 67 0.22 4.32 -11.07
C ALA A 67 1.39 3.54 -11.68
N PRO A 68 2.66 3.80 -11.28
CA PRO A 68 3.77 2.94 -11.66
C PRO A 68 3.47 1.47 -11.31
N VAL A 69 4.10 0.55 -12.04
CA VAL A 69 3.96 -0.89 -11.79
C VAL A 69 5.30 -1.43 -11.29
N LEU A 70 5.28 -2.10 -10.14
CA LEU A 70 6.39 -2.89 -9.64
C LEU A 70 6.08 -4.37 -9.88
N VAL A 71 7.02 -5.10 -10.48
CA VAL A 71 6.98 -6.56 -10.58
C VAL A 71 7.95 -7.12 -9.56
N ALA A 72 7.43 -7.79 -8.54
CA ALA A 72 8.21 -8.41 -7.48
C ALA A 72 8.36 -9.91 -7.77
N LEU A 73 9.57 -10.33 -8.15
CA LEU A 73 9.88 -11.72 -8.45
C LEU A 73 10.47 -12.43 -7.23
N HIS A 74 9.91 -13.58 -6.89
CA HIS A 74 10.43 -14.41 -5.81
C HIS A 74 11.68 -15.17 -6.24
N TYR A 75 12.50 -15.60 -5.27
CA TYR A 75 13.64 -16.46 -5.57
C TYR A 75 13.20 -17.91 -5.79
N CYS A 76 14.09 -18.74 -6.34
CA CYS A 76 13.83 -20.17 -6.49
C CYS A 76 13.42 -20.79 -5.15
N THR A 77 12.44 -21.70 -5.15
CA THR A 77 11.90 -22.37 -3.94
C THR A 77 11.01 -21.51 -3.04
N ASP A 78 10.90 -20.21 -3.29
CA ASP A 78 9.91 -19.38 -2.62
C ASP A 78 8.54 -19.48 -3.29
N THR A 79 7.53 -18.98 -2.60
CA THR A 79 6.18 -18.82 -3.12
C THR A 79 5.73 -17.37 -2.99
N GLU A 80 4.67 -17.02 -3.70
CA GLU A 80 4.14 -15.67 -3.70
C GLU A 80 3.70 -15.17 -2.30
N PRO A 81 2.95 -15.94 -1.49
CA PRO A 81 2.56 -15.48 -0.16
C PRO A 81 3.75 -15.20 0.76
N VAL A 82 4.86 -15.92 0.55
CA VAL A 82 6.12 -15.74 1.28
C VAL A 82 6.78 -14.42 0.86
N LEU A 83 6.84 -14.14 -0.43
CA LEU A 83 7.39 -12.87 -0.93
C LEU A 83 6.57 -11.66 -0.47
N PHE A 84 5.25 -11.74 -0.55
CA PHE A 84 4.34 -10.70 -0.09
C PHE A 84 4.53 -10.40 1.40
N SER A 85 4.59 -11.44 2.24
CA SER A 85 4.72 -11.29 3.70
C SER A 85 6.12 -10.84 4.16
N ASN A 86 7.17 -11.13 3.37
CA ASN A 86 8.56 -10.84 3.74
C ASN A 86 9.13 -9.56 3.13
N THR A 87 8.33 -8.81 2.38
CA THR A 87 8.78 -7.55 1.76
C THR A 87 7.88 -6.39 2.14
N GLN A 88 8.41 -5.18 2.03
CA GLN A 88 7.66 -3.95 2.29
C GLN A 88 7.01 -3.39 1.01
N PHE A 89 6.98 -4.14 -0.09
CA PHE A 89 6.52 -3.60 -1.37
C PHE A 89 5.06 -3.14 -1.32
N ALA A 90 4.20 -3.86 -0.59
CA ALA A 90 2.79 -3.50 -0.41
C ALA A 90 2.61 -2.25 0.47
N SER A 91 3.30 -2.17 1.61
CA SER A 91 3.21 -0.98 2.48
C SER A 91 3.81 0.27 1.82
N LEU A 92 4.88 0.11 1.05
CA LEU A 92 5.46 1.18 0.25
C LEU A 92 4.56 1.54 -0.95
N ALA A 93 3.77 0.60 -1.49
CA ALA A 93 2.77 0.88 -2.52
C ALA A 93 1.65 1.77 -1.98
N ASP A 94 1.17 1.53 -0.76
CA ASP A 94 0.23 2.42 -0.06
C ASP A 94 0.81 3.82 0.14
N GLN A 95 2.10 3.92 0.46
CA GLN A 95 2.76 5.20 0.75
C GLN A 95 3.07 6.02 -0.51
N TYR A 96 3.52 5.37 -1.59
CA TYR A 96 4.05 6.04 -2.78
C TYR A 96 3.14 5.94 -4.01
N GLY A 97 2.04 5.19 -3.94
CA GLY A 97 1.02 5.14 -4.98
C GLY A 97 1.44 4.38 -6.23
N TYR A 98 1.86 3.12 -6.07
CA TYR A 98 2.16 2.20 -7.18
C TYR A 98 1.44 0.86 -7.01
N ILE A 99 1.31 0.10 -8.09
CA ILE A 99 0.71 -1.25 -8.09
C ILE A 99 1.82 -2.30 -8.02
N VAL A 100 1.61 -3.40 -7.30
CA VAL A 100 2.58 -4.50 -7.24
C VAL A 100 2.00 -5.76 -7.87
N ILE A 101 2.69 -6.28 -8.87
CA ILE A 101 2.45 -7.60 -9.46
C ILE A 101 3.43 -8.57 -8.79
N TYR A 102 2.90 -9.67 -8.27
CA TYR A 102 3.67 -10.79 -7.75
C TYR A 102 3.40 -12.03 -8.62
N PRO A 103 4.23 -12.27 -9.67
CA PRO A 103 4.15 -13.51 -10.43
C PRO A 103 4.59 -14.70 -9.57
N SER A 104 3.94 -15.85 -9.74
CA SER A 104 4.26 -17.09 -9.02
C SER A 104 4.53 -18.24 -9.97
N VAL A 105 5.63 -18.97 -9.76
CA VAL A 105 6.00 -20.18 -10.49
C VAL A 105 5.52 -21.41 -9.71
N THR A 106 4.50 -22.10 -10.21
CA THR A 106 3.89 -23.27 -9.51
C THR A 106 4.44 -24.63 -9.96
N ARG A 107 5.22 -24.67 -11.04
CA ARG A 107 5.93 -25.88 -11.48
C ARG A 107 7.05 -26.27 -10.49
N SER A 108 7.48 -27.52 -10.53
CA SER A 108 8.37 -28.14 -9.54
C SER A 108 9.69 -27.38 -9.27
N SER A 109 10.26 -26.69 -10.26
CA SER A 109 11.48 -25.92 -10.08
C SER A 109 11.30 -24.72 -9.15
N GLN A 110 10.09 -24.15 -9.07
CA GLN A 110 9.78 -22.88 -8.39
C GLN A 110 10.73 -21.73 -8.78
N CYS A 111 11.37 -21.83 -9.95
CA CYS A 111 12.32 -20.86 -10.49
C CYS A 111 11.74 -20.29 -11.78
N PHE A 112 11.88 -18.98 -11.99
CA PHE A 112 11.61 -18.38 -13.28
C PHE A 112 12.60 -18.90 -14.34
N ASP A 113 12.11 -19.14 -15.56
CA ASP A 113 12.95 -19.45 -16.70
C ASP A 113 13.62 -18.17 -17.20
N VAL A 114 14.92 -18.09 -16.94
CA VAL A 114 15.80 -16.97 -17.29
C VAL A 114 16.99 -17.43 -18.13
N TYR A 115 16.95 -18.67 -18.66
CA TYR A 115 18.11 -19.30 -19.30
C TYR A 115 17.79 -19.99 -20.63
N SER A 116 16.54 -20.43 -20.85
CA SER A 116 16.21 -21.09 -22.12
C SER A 116 16.32 -20.13 -23.31
N SER A 117 16.47 -20.67 -24.52
CA SER A 117 16.43 -19.86 -25.74
C SER A 117 15.11 -19.10 -25.89
N GLN A 118 14.00 -19.66 -25.37
CA GLN A 118 12.70 -19.01 -25.34
C GLN A 118 12.70 -17.82 -24.38
N ALA A 119 13.23 -17.98 -23.16
CA ALA A 119 13.34 -16.89 -22.19
C ALA A 119 14.28 -15.76 -22.64
N LEU A 120 15.37 -16.12 -23.34
CA LEU A 120 16.37 -15.17 -23.85
C LEU A 120 15.97 -14.51 -25.18
N THR A 121 14.83 -14.91 -25.76
CA THR A 121 14.31 -14.31 -27.00
C THR A 121 13.10 -13.43 -26.69
N ARG A 122 13.07 -12.21 -27.22
CA ARG A 122 11.90 -11.33 -27.10
C ARG A 122 10.68 -12.00 -27.73
N GLY A 123 9.63 -12.19 -26.95
CA GLY A 123 8.43 -12.91 -27.43
C GLY A 123 8.62 -14.42 -27.53
N GLY A 124 9.74 -14.97 -27.04
CA GLY A 124 9.90 -16.40 -26.92
C GLY A 124 8.93 -16.95 -25.87
N GLY A 125 8.30 -18.08 -26.17
CA GLY A 125 7.17 -18.62 -25.41
C GLY A 125 7.53 -19.19 -24.05
N SER A 126 8.06 -18.35 -23.15
CA SER A 126 8.42 -18.68 -21.77
C SER A 126 8.03 -17.55 -20.80
N ASP A 127 8.43 -17.66 -19.54
CA ASP A 127 8.06 -16.80 -18.42
C ASP A 127 8.12 -15.29 -18.69
N PRO A 128 9.14 -14.73 -19.40
CA PRO A 128 9.16 -13.29 -19.68
C PRO A 128 7.94 -12.81 -20.46
N VAL A 129 7.36 -13.64 -21.34
CA VAL A 129 6.13 -13.31 -22.06
C VAL A 129 4.94 -13.32 -21.12
N SER A 130 4.83 -14.29 -20.22
CA SER A 130 3.79 -14.32 -19.19
C SER A 130 3.83 -13.08 -18.29
N VAL A 131 5.02 -12.71 -17.79
CA VAL A 131 5.21 -11.50 -16.96
C VAL A 131 4.84 -10.23 -17.75
N LYS A 132 5.21 -10.16 -19.04
CA LYS A 132 4.80 -9.04 -19.89
C LYS A 132 3.28 -8.95 -20.01
N SER A 133 2.57 -10.07 -20.20
CA SER A 133 1.10 -10.08 -20.26
C SER A 133 0.47 -9.57 -18.96
N MET A 134 1.03 -9.93 -17.79
CA MET A 134 0.58 -9.39 -16.50
C MET A 134 0.72 -7.87 -16.43
N ILE A 135 1.86 -7.33 -16.87
CA ILE A 135 2.09 -5.88 -16.95
C ILE A 135 1.05 -5.24 -17.89
N ASP A 136 0.89 -5.79 -19.09
CA ASP A 136 -0.06 -5.27 -20.08
C ASP A 136 -1.51 -5.29 -19.55
N TYR A 137 -1.89 -6.31 -18.78
CA TYR A 137 -3.19 -6.41 -18.11
C TYR A 137 -3.39 -5.29 -17.09
N VAL A 138 -2.43 -5.08 -16.17
CA VAL A 138 -2.52 -4.01 -15.17
C VAL A 138 -2.58 -2.64 -15.85
N VAL A 139 -1.73 -2.44 -16.85
CA VAL A 139 -1.70 -1.22 -17.67
C VAL A 139 -3.03 -0.96 -18.36
N GLN A 140 -3.77 -1.99 -18.76
CA GLN A 140 -5.08 -1.86 -19.40
C GLN A 140 -6.22 -1.60 -18.41
N ASN A 141 -6.18 -2.25 -17.25
CA ASN A 141 -7.28 -2.25 -16.29
C ASN A 141 -7.19 -1.09 -15.29
N HIS A 142 -6.02 -0.50 -15.10
CA HIS A 142 -5.79 0.65 -14.22
C HIS A 142 -5.44 1.93 -14.99
N LYS A 143 -5.97 2.07 -16.20
CA LYS A 143 -5.86 3.29 -17.01
C LYS A 143 -6.60 4.45 -16.35
N ARG A 144 -6.14 5.66 -16.67
CA ARG A 144 -6.78 6.91 -16.27
C ARG A 144 -8.25 6.96 -16.75
N PRO A 145 -9.19 7.49 -15.93
CA PRO A 145 -10.51 7.85 -16.42
C PRO A 145 -10.43 8.74 -17.66
N ALA A 146 -11.27 8.48 -18.66
CA ALA A 146 -11.37 9.32 -19.85
C ALA A 146 -11.79 10.75 -19.45
N GLY A 147 -10.97 11.76 -19.79
CA GLY A 147 -11.32 13.17 -19.60
C GLY A 147 -10.28 14.05 -18.88
N CYS A 148 -9.20 13.50 -18.31
CA CYS A 148 -8.23 14.30 -17.55
C CYS A 148 -7.18 14.98 -18.47
N THR A 149 -7.53 15.79 -19.46
CA THR A 149 -6.58 16.32 -20.47
C THR A 149 -5.56 17.34 -19.90
N THR A 150 -4.51 16.90 -19.21
CA THR A 150 -3.28 17.69 -19.01
C THR A 150 -2.21 17.20 -19.98
N PRO A 151 -1.70 18.06 -20.87
CA PRO A 151 -0.58 17.71 -21.74
C PRO A 151 0.71 17.92 -20.94
N SER A 152 1.07 16.94 -20.10
CA SER A 152 2.47 16.83 -19.66
C SER A 152 3.23 16.06 -20.74
N PRO A 153 4.35 16.56 -21.28
CA PRO A 153 5.13 15.87 -22.30
C PRO A 153 5.83 14.58 -21.80
N ALA A 154 5.47 14.04 -20.62
CA ALA A 154 6.22 12.98 -19.94
C ALA A 154 5.42 11.74 -19.49
N THR A 155 4.08 11.65 -19.60
CA THR A 155 3.31 10.63 -18.85
C THR A 155 2.19 9.95 -19.63
N GLY A 156 2.57 9.10 -20.58
CA GLY A 156 1.71 8.03 -21.13
C GLY A 156 2.27 6.62 -20.92
N ALA A 157 3.53 6.52 -20.47
CA ALA A 157 4.16 5.25 -20.15
C ALA A 157 3.96 4.97 -18.66
N LEU A 158 3.15 3.97 -18.34
CA LEU A 158 3.27 3.31 -17.05
C LEU A 158 4.63 2.62 -17.06
N SER A 159 5.59 3.15 -16.29
CA SER A 159 6.89 2.51 -16.13
C SER A 159 6.70 1.27 -15.27
N ALA A 160 7.06 0.11 -15.83
CA ALA A 160 7.14 -1.14 -15.10
C ALA A 160 8.59 -1.41 -14.72
N TYR A 161 8.85 -1.58 -13.42
CA TYR A 161 10.16 -1.99 -12.90
C TYR A 161 10.05 -3.41 -12.38
N ALA A 162 11.00 -4.27 -12.74
CA ALA A 162 11.11 -5.61 -12.18
C ALA A 162 12.22 -5.63 -11.13
N ILE A 163 11.89 -6.07 -9.92
CA ILE A 163 12.85 -6.29 -8.83
C ILE A 163 12.75 -7.76 -8.42
N ALA A 164 13.88 -8.46 -8.47
CA ALA A 164 13.99 -9.78 -7.86
C ALA A 164 14.33 -9.58 -6.38
N ALA A 165 13.50 -10.13 -5.49
CA ALA A 165 13.78 -10.08 -4.07
C ALA A 165 14.93 -11.03 -3.74
N ARG A 166 16.03 -10.48 -3.22
CA ARG A 166 17.15 -11.25 -2.70
C ARG A 166 16.88 -11.55 -1.23
N ARG A 167 16.90 -12.82 -0.83
CA ARG A 167 16.93 -13.18 0.59
C ARG A 167 18.29 -12.76 1.16
N GLU A 168 18.30 -11.72 1.99
CA GLU A 168 19.44 -11.48 2.88
C GLU A 168 19.41 -12.56 3.97
N ARG A 169 20.48 -13.36 4.05
CA ARG A 169 20.69 -14.35 5.11
C ARG A 169 21.48 -13.72 6.23
#